data_AF-A0A949CJQ2-F1
#
_entry.id   AF-A0A949CJQ2-F1
#
_cell.length_a   1.000
_cell.length_b   1.000
_cell.length_c   1.000
_cell.angle_alpha   90.00
_cell.angle_beta   90.00
_cell.angle_gamma   90.00
#
_symmetry.space_group_name_H-M   'P 1'
#
loop_
_entity.id
_entity.type
_entity.pdbx_description
1 polymer ?
#
loop_
_entity_poly.entity_id
_entity_poly.type
_entity_poly.pdbx_seq_one_letter_code
_entity_poly.pdbx_strand_id
1 'polypeptide(L)'
;MIKHKPRAKGVACQWHYTADRGKLFNHPTSPSTKSFWYGASSEAFFARGKFLKNKRRKKLHGLFSAEKHQASESAAEREYILFKKCKNCSVTSLFIFCNIVLIPIIEIFCLPVKKKSRKFLWRKAAIFNIGWYFYLSGLKIKVEGRKKISNKKPMIDIANHLSGIDGFILIYLLGPDITPLMAPVKYFPFPYSYWFGKMEYIDVQRSDIEKEKYRTSYEPHQAIKKAIKELKSGHSILIFPEGHISPQHKLLYFHTGAARIALAADKKITPIGIIGTDKITLSKFTFLPGTIKVIFGEPIDLVEYYKNNKSTIKKTSEKLKKEVRSLLLKKYYSLGYDEKSPEKTAVLFNIDNTLYDGNAQKDFIYYSWKRGSIEIKYLLAVFYYYMLSKCKIISYFDSFNYSILILKGWRADKLYRLNKLIFNKNLKYNVYEKMRAIIKDHKEKGHKIILITHMVAPLAKCFADYVGADYWVSLYLEEKKLKYTGKLIKKYMNNEKSKQVLELKKILKFELGQSFAYGHDYDDLPMLKLVKYKTLVNPEKDLKKYGKKHNCEILEI
;
A
#
# COMPACT_ATOMS: atom_id res chain seq x y z
N MET A 1 -28.21 -19.34 -12.28
CA MET A 1 -27.09 -19.25 -13.25
C MET A 1 -26.91 -17.80 -13.68
N ILE A 2 -25.97 -17.06 -13.06
CA ILE A 2 -25.72 -15.64 -13.34
C ILE A 2 -24.53 -15.56 -14.31
N LYS A 3 -24.78 -15.08 -15.53
CA LYS A 3 -23.76 -14.87 -16.58
C LYS A 3 -22.77 -13.78 -16.14
N HIS A 4 -21.50 -14.15 -15.95
CA HIS A 4 -20.39 -13.20 -15.77
C HIS A 4 -20.16 -12.41 -17.08
N LYS A 5 -20.43 -11.10 -17.06
CA LYS A 5 -19.97 -10.17 -18.12
C LYS A 5 -18.46 -9.95 -18.01
N PRO A 6 -17.67 -10.00 -19.10
CA PRO A 6 -16.26 -9.62 -19.06
C PRO A 6 -16.14 -8.09 -18.91
N ARG A 7 -15.49 -7.62 -17.84
CA ARG A 7 -15.20 -6.20 -17.60
C ARG A 7 -13.69 -5.96 -17.65
N ALA A 8 -13.21 -5.57 -18.83
CA ALA A 8 -12.01 -4.74 -19.05
C ALA A 8 -11.95 -4.46 -20.56
N LYS A 9 -12.11 -3.20 -20.99
CA LYS A 9 -11.91 -2.81 -22.39
C LYS A 9 -10.54 -2.16 -22.49
N GLY A 10 -9.57 -2.88 -23.05
CA GLY A 10 -8.35 -2.23 -23.52
C GLY A 10 -8.73 -1.24 -24.61
N VAL A 11 -8.20 -0.02 -24.56
CA VAL A 11 -8.34 0.92 -25.67
C VAL A 11 -7.32 0.52 -26.74
N ALA A 12 -7.64 -0.57 -27.44
CA ALA A 12 -7.07 -0.94 -28.73
C ALA A 12 -8.27 -1.33 -29.61
N CYS A 13 -8.41 -0.66 -30.76
CA CYS A 13 -9.48 -0.95 -31.72
C CYS A 13 -9.54 -2.46 -32.03
N GLN A 14 -10.76 -2.98 -32.02
CA GLN A 14 -11.17 -4.38 -32.21
C GLN A 14 -10.39 -5.10 -33.31
N TRP A 15 -9.92 -6.34 -33.07
CA TRP A 15 -9.96 -7.46 -34.03
C TRP A 15 -9.94 -8.83 -33.30
N HIS A 16 -10.74 -9.77 -33.80
CA HIS A 16 -11.04 -11.10 -33.23
C HIS A 16 -9.92 -12.13 -33.42
N TYR A 17 -9.82 -13.09 -32.50
CA TYR A 17 -9.09 -14.35 -32.69
C TYR A 17 -9.94 -15.56 -32.33
N THR A 18 -10.08 -16.49 -33.28
CA THR A 18 -10.37 -17.90 -33.05
C THR A 18 -9.05 -18.68 -33.03
N ALA A 19 -8.94 -19.63 -32.11
CA ALA A 19 -7.73 -20.39 -31.81
C ALA A 19 -7.96 -21.87 -32.08
N ASP A 20 -6.95 -22.57 -32.60
CA ASP A 20 -6.91 -24.03 -32.55
C ASP A 20 -5.54 -24.60 -32.17
N ARG A 21 -5.58 -25.82 -31.60
CA ARG A 21 -4.60 -26.46 -30.69
C ARG A 21 -3.70 -27.51 -31.36
N GLY A 22 -2.56 -27.80 -30.71
CA GLY A 22 -1.73 -29.04 -30.83
C GLY A 22 -0.28 -28.78 -30.33
N LYS A 23 0.20 -29.31 -29.18
CA LYS A 23 0.84 -30.64 -28.87
C LYS A 23 2.04 -30.96 -29.80
N LEU A 24 3.23 -31.44 -29.42
CA LEU A 24 3.97 -31.81 -28.18
C LEU A 24 5.44 -32.19 -28.62
N PHE A 25 6.33 -32.53 -27.66
CA PHE A 25 7.68 -33.18 -27.78
C PHE A 25 8.93 -32.30 -28.00
N ASN A 26 10.15 -32.67 -27.56
CA ASN A 26 10.72 -33.27 -26.33
C ASN A 26 12.24 -32.96 -26.38
N HIS A 27 12.90 -32.88 -25.22
CA HIS A 27 14.35 -32.66 -25.01
C HIS A 27 15.24 -33.77 -25.64
N PRO A 28 16.57 -33.56 -25.87
CA PRO A 28 17.63 -33.74 -24.83
C PRO A 28 18.86 -32.78 -25.01
N THR A 29 19.50 -32.23 -23.96
CA THR A 29 20.64 -32.68 -23.09
C THR A 29 21.92 -31.85 -23.33
N SER A 30 22.56 -31.45 -22.22
CA SER A 30 23.86 -30.76 -22.06
C SER A 30 25.07 -31.66 -22.40
N PRO A 31 26.31 -31.13 -22.47
CA PRO A 31 27.18 -30.89 -21.28
C PRO A 31 27.96 -29.54 -21.33
N SER A 32 28.18 -28.84 -20.20
CA SER A 32 29.41 -28.81 -19.34
C SER A 32 30.69 -28.40 -20.10
N THR A 33 31.50 -27.37 -19.76
CA THR A 33 32.27 -27.17 -18.51
C THR A 33 33.15 -25.89 -18.59
N LYS A 34 33.58 -25.37 -17.42
CA LYS A 34 34.84 -24.65 -17.08
C LYS A 34 35.05 -23.22 -17.64
N SER A 35 34.95 -22.16 -16.82
CA SER A 35 35.93 -21.62 -15.84
C SER A 35 37.21 -21.06 -16.46
N PHE A 36 37.34 -19.73 -16.51
CA PHE A 36 38.63 -19.04 -16.55
C PHE A 36 38.53 -17.69 -15.80
N TRP A 37 39.48 -17.50 -14.89
CA TRP A 37 39.79 -16.29 -14.13
C TRP A 37 41.00 -15.59 -14.78
N TYR A 38 41.03 -14.26 -14.74
CA TYR A 38 42.17 -13.29 -14.70
C TYR A 38 41.52 -11.90 -14.88
N GLY A 39 41.75 -10.80 -14.15
CA GLY A 39 42.84 -10.36 -13.27
C GLY A 39 43.54 -9.13 -13.87
N ALA A 40 43.43 -7.93 -13.23
CA ALA A 40 44.22 -6.66 -13.35
C ALA A 40 43.31 -5.40 -13.40
N SER A 41 43.22 -4.51 -12.38
CA SER A 41 44.11 -3.37 -11.96
C SER A 41 44.22 -2.25 -13.02
N SER A 42 44.25 -0.92 -12.77
CA SER A 42 44.24 -0.01 -11.62
C SER A 42 44.21 1.45 -12.14
N GLU A 43 43.64 2.38 -11.35
CA GLU A 43 43.93 3.83 -11.14
C GLU A 43 44.41 4.79 -12.26
N ALA A 44 43.78 5.99 -12.34
CA ALA A 44 44.42 7.31 -12.09
C ALA A 44 43.54 8.51 -12.55
N PHE A 45 43.35 9.51 -11.67
CA PHE A 45 43.72 10.95 -11.85
C PHE A 45 42.88 11.91 -10.97
N PHE A 46 43.60 12.71 -10.18
CA PHE A 46 43.14 13.78 -9.29
C PHE A 46 43.81 15.10 -9.70
N ALA A 47 43.25 16.22 -9.22
CA ALA A 47 43.78 17.61 -9.20
C ALA A 47 43.49 18.46 -10.46
N ARG A 48 43.21 19.77 -10.44
CA ARG A 48 43.36 20.86 -9.45
C ARG A 48 42.61 22.11 -9.99
N GLY A 49 42.26 23.09 -9.14
CA GLY A 49 42.01 24.47 -9.60
C GLY A 49 41.07 25.32 -8.76
N LYS A 50 41.61 25.99 -7.72
CA LYS A 50 41.02 27.18 -7.06
C LYS A 50 41.63 28.44 -7.69
N PHE A 51 40.86 29.51 -7.89
CA PHE A 51 41.09 30.88 -7.38
C PHE A 51 40.15 31.91 -8.04
N LEU A 52 39.42 32.67 -7.21
CA LEU A 52 39.30 34.15 -7.19
C LEU A 52 38.05 34.57 -6.38
N LYS A 53 38.28 35.43 -5.38
CA LYS A 53 37.32 35.90 -4.38
C LYS A 53 37.35 37.43 -4.36
N ASN A 54 36.25 38.01 -3.84
CA ASN A 54 36.13 39.35 -3.25
C ASN A 54 35.63 40.50 -4.13
N LYS A 55 34.31 40.54 -4.36
CA LYS A 55 33.51 41.79 -4.18
C LYS A 55 32.06 41.56 -3.70
N ARG A 56 31.70 40.31 -3.37
CA ARG A 56 30.35 39.90 -2.93
C ARG A 56 30.21 39.65 -1.42
N ARG A 57 31.23 39.91 -0.60
CA ARG A 57 31.30 39.39 0.78
C ARG A 57 30.45 40.13 1.82
N LYS A 58 30.10 41.41 1.62
CA LYS A 58 29.32 42.17 2.64
C LYS A 58 27.79 42.06 2.51
N LYS A 59 27.24 41.75 1.32
CA LYS A 59 25.79 41.48 1.14
C LYS A 59 25.41 40.01 1.39
N LEU A 60 26.39 39.11 1.33
CA LEU A 60 26.23 37.69 1.62
C LEU A 60 26.29 37.37 3.12
N HIS A 61 26.90 38.21 3.98
CA HIS A 61 26.96 37.92 5.42
C HIS A 61 25.61 38.03 6.14
N GLY A 62 24.69 38.90 5.70
CA GLY A 62 23.33 38.97 6.23
C GLY A 62 22.44 37.79 5.79
N LEU A 63 22.55 37.37 4.54
CA LEU A 63 21.85 36.19 3.99
C LEU A 63 22.43 34.87 4.53
N PHE A 64 23.75 34.73 4.66
CA PHE A 64 24.39 33.57 5.30
C PHE A 64 24.16 33.51 6.80
N SER A 65 23.91 34.64 7.47
CA SER A 65 23.54 34.65 8.90
C SER A 65 22.15 34.06 9.11
N ALA A 66 21.16 34.51 8.33
CA ALA A 66 19.80 33.97 8.35
C ALA A 66 19.76 32.51 7.88
N GLU A 67 20.45 32.14 6.80
CA GLU A 67 20.56 30.75 6.34
C GLU A 67 21.34 29.87 7.31
N LYS A 68 22.38 30.38 8.00
CA LYS A 68 23.09 29.61 9.04
C LYS A 68 22.24 29.45 10.29
N HIS A 69 21.46 30.46 10.70
CA HIS A 69 20.51 30.34 11.80
C HIS A 69 19.39 29.35 11.46
N GLN A 70 18.82 29.43 10.25
CA GLN A 70 17.79 28.51 9.82
C GLN A 70 18.34 27.08 9.59
N ALA A 71 19.59 26.96 9.12
CA ALA A 71 20.28 25.69 8.99
C ALA A 71 20.71 25.11 10.35
N SER A 72 21.13 25.93 11.32
CA SER A 72 21.51 25.50 12.67
C SER A 72 20.28 25.13 13.51
N GLU A 73 19.18 25.87 13.40
CA GLU A 73 17.88 25.48 13.95
C GLU A 73 17.40 24.16 13.32
N SER A 74 17.54 23.99 12.00
CA SER A 74 17.20 22.72 11.34
C SER A 74 18.15 21.57 11.71
N ALA A 75 19.40 21.85 12.07
CA ALA A 75 20.39 20.86 12.48
C ALA A 75 20.13 20.42 13.93
N ALA A 76 19.89 21.37 14.84
CA ALA A 76 19.50 21.10 16.22
C ALA A 76 18.16 20.35 16.29
N GLU A 77 17.18 20.70 15.44
CA GLU A 77 15.91 19.98 15.35
C GLU A 77 16.12 18.54 14.84
N ARG A 78 17.03 18.33 13.87
CA ARG A 78 17.40 16.99 13.41
C ARG A 78 18.12 16.17 14.48
N GLU A 79 19.08 16.76 15.19
CA GLU A 79 19.80 16.10 16.29
C GLU A 79 18.83 15.74 17.43
N TYR A 80 17.90 16.63 17.76
CA TYR A 80 16.86 16.37 18.75
C TYR A 80 15.91 15.24 18.33
N ILE A 81 15.48 15.22 17.06
CA ILE A 81 14.67 14.13 16.50
C ILE A 81 15.46 12.81 16.51
N LEU A 82 16.74 12.85 16.13
CA LEU A 82 17.63 11.69 16.16
C LEU A 82 17.82 11.15 17.57
N PHE A 83 18.07 12.02 18.55
CA PHE A 83 18.17 11.65 19.96
C PHE A 83 16.88 10.99 20.47
N LYS A 84 15.72 11.59 20.21
CA LYS A 84 14.42 10.99 20.55
C LYS A 84 14.20 9.65 19.87
N LYS A 85 14.60 9.52 18.60
CA LYS A 85 14.52 8.27 17.85
C LYS A 85 15.40 7.19 18.49
N CYS A 86 16.66 7.50 18.82
CA CYS A 86 17.57 6.59 19.50
C CYS A 86 17.01 6.14 20.86
N LYS A 87 16.53 7.09 21.67
CA LYS A 87 15.89 6.78 22.96
C LYS A 87 14.71 5.82 22.80
N ASN A 88 13.82 6.08 21.85
CA ASN A 88 12.64 5.24 21.66
C ASN A 88 12.96 3.89 20.97
N CYS A 89 14.02 3.81 20.17
CA CYS A 89 14.57 2.53 19.73
C CYS A 89 15.04 1.71 20.94
N SER A 90 15.78 2.31 21.88
CA SER A 90 16.21 1.63 23.12
C SER A 90 15.02 1.18 23.98
N VAL A 91 13.99 2.04 24.13
CA VAL A 91 12.75 1.67 24.84
C VAL A 91 12.04 0.51 24.14
N THR A 92 11.99 0.49 22.81
CA THR A 92 11.35 -0.59 22.05
C THR A 92 12.12 -1.91 22.18
N SER A 93 13.46 -1.88 22.09
CA SER A 93 14.30 -3.06 22.30
C SER A 93 14.16 -3.61 23.72
N LEU A 94 14.21 -2.73 24.73
CA LEU A 94 13.97 -3.09 26.13
C LEU A 94 12.58 -3.69 26.32
N PHE A 95 11.56 -3.08 25.70
CA PHE A 95 10.19 -3.58 25.77
C PHE A 95 10.03 -4.98 25.17
N ILE A 96 10.66 -5.25 24.01
CA ILE A 96 10.67 -6.59 23.41
C ILE A 96 11.36 -7.58 24.33
N PHE A 97 12.52 -7.22 24.89
CA PHE A 97 13.25 -8.06 25.85
C PHE A 97 12.42 -8.36 27.11
N CYS A 98 11.80 -7.34 27.70
CA CYS A 98 10.90 -7.51 28.84
C CYS A 98 9.74 -8.43 28.49
N ASN A 99 9.17 -8.36 27.28
CA ASN A 99 8.11 -9.28 26.86
C ASN A 99 8.59 -10.73 26.74
N ILE A 100 9.83 -10.97 26.32
CA ILE A 100 10.42 -12.32 26.29
C ILE A 100 10.48 -12.92 27.71
N VAL A 101 10.77 -12.10 28.73
CA VAL A 101 10.84 -12.53 30.14
C VAL A 101 9.44 -12.60 30.78
N LEU A 102 8.56 -11.63 30.49
CA LEU A 102 7.23 -11.53 31.09
C LEU A 102 6.29 -12.65 30.61
N ILE A 103 6.39 -13.09 29.36
CA ILE A 103 5.48 -14.12 28.82
C ILE A 103 5.55 -15.43 29.62
N PRO A 104 6.74 -16.06 29.84
CA PRO A 104 6.86 -17.25 30.68
C PRO A 104 6.31 -17.05 32.09
N ILE A 105 6.57 -15.89 32.69
CA ILE A 105 6.08 -15.56 34.04
C ILE A 105 4.54 -15.55 34.05
N ILE A 106 3.92 -14.86 33.09
CA ILE A 106 2.45 -14.82 32.96
C ILE A 106 1.90 -16.23 32.73
N GLU A 107 2.61 -17.08 31.97
CA GLU A 107 2.20 -18.48 31.77
C GLU A 107 2.18 -19.26 33.07
N ILE A 108 3.22 -19.14 33.90
CA ILE A 108 3.29 -19.76 35.22
C ILE A 108 2.12 -19.29 36.09
N PHE A 109 1.87 -17.98 36.15
CA PHE A 109 0.72 -17.42 36.89
C PHE A 109 -0.65 -17.85 36.33
N CYS A 110 -0.72 -18.21 35.04
CA CYS A 110 -1.94 -18.74 34.42
C CYS A 110 -2.20 -20.22 34.73
N LEU A 111 -1.21 -20.99 35.18
CA LEU A 111 -1.37 -22.41 35.49
C LEU A 111 -2.52 -22.70 36.48
N PRO A 112 -2.62 -22.03 37.65
CA PRO A 112 -3.70 -22.27 38.60
C PRO A 112 -5.06 -21.68 38.16
N VAL A 113 -5.09 -20.82 37.12
CA VAL A 113 -6.31 -20.14 36.67
C VAL A 113 -7.15 -21.05 35.77
N LYS A 114 -8.46 -21.13 36.03
CA LYS A 114 -9.43 -21.85 35.18
C LYS A 114 -9.28 -21.44 33.71
N LYS A 115 -9.20 -22.40 32.78
CA LYS A 115 -8.97 -22.16 31.33
C LYS A 115 -9.85 -21.04 30.75
N LYS A 116 -11.14 -21.00 31.11
CA LYS A 116 -12.10 -19.97 30.66
C LYS A 116 -11.73 -18.53 31.05
N SER A 117 -10.99 -18.36 32.15
CA SER A 117 -10.60 -17.05 32.70
C SER A 117 -9.19 -16.62 32.28
N ARG A 118 -8.37 -17.54 31.77
CA ARG A 118 -6.98 -17.24 31.34
C ARG A 118 -6.94 -16.13 30.30
N LYS A 119 -7.86 -16.13 29.33
CA LYS A 119 -7.94 -15.10 28.27
C LYS A 119 -8.09 -13.68 28.84
N PHE A 120 -8.86 -13.54 29.91
CA PHE A 120 -9.07 -12.25 30.57
C PHE A 120 -7.81 -11.78 31.31
N LEU A 121 -7.07 -12.71 31.93
CA LEU A 121 -5.78 -12.42 32.56
C LEU A 121 -4.74 -11.97 31.53
N TRP A 122 -4.65 -12.65 30.39
CA TRP A 122 -3.77 -12.25 29.28
C TRP A 122 -4.08 -10.86 28.73
N ARG A 123 -5.37 -10.49 28.66
CA ARG A 123 -5.79 -9.15 28.25
C ARG A 123 -5.43 -8.09 29.28
N LYS A 124 -5.60 -8.36 30.58
CA LYS A 124 -5.15 -7.44 31.66
C LYS A 124 -3.64 -7.22 31.61
N ALA A 125 -2.88 -8.31 31.44
CA ALA A 125 -1.43 -8.23 31.30
C ALA A 125 -1.03 -7.41 30.05
N ALA A 126 -1.74 -7.59 28.93
CA ALA A 126 -1.51 -6.81 27.71
C ALA A 126 -1.71 -5.31 27.96
N ILE A 127 -2.81 -4.93 28.61
CA ILE A 127 -3.14 -3.53 28.91
C ILE A 127 -2.07 -2.91 29.80
N PHE A 128 -1.66 -3.62 30.85
CA PHE A 128 -0.58 -3.17 31.74
C PHE A 128 0.72 -2.96 30.96
N ASN A 129 1.12 -3.94 30.15
CA ASN A 129 2.34 -3.92 29.36
C ASN A 129 2.32 -2.78 28.31
N ILE A 130 1.21 -2.59 27.59
CA ILE A 130 1.02 -1.49 26.63
C ILE A 130 1.07 -0.13 27.35
N GLY A 131 0.42 0.01 28.51
CA GLY A 131 0.44 1.23 29.31
C GLY A 131 1.85 1.65 29.73
N TRP A 132 2.65 0.69 30.19
CA TRP A 132 4.07 0.90 30.51
C TRP A 132 4.88 1.32 29.28
N TYR A 133 4.68 0.67 28.14
CA TYR A 133 5.34 1.05 26.90
C TYR A 133 5.03 2.50 26.50
N PHE A 134 3.75 2.89 26.58
CA PHE A 134 3.33 4.25 26.25
C PHE A 134 3.92 5.28 27.21
N TYR A 135 3.96 4.98 28.52
CA TYR A 135 4.59 5.83 29.51
C TYR A 135 6.08 6.04 29.24
N LEU A 136 6.84 4.95 29.06
CA LEU A 136 8.29 4.99 28.80
C LEU A 136 8.63 5.67 27.45
N SER A 137 7.76 5.51 26.46
CA SER A 137 7.91 6.15 25.14
C SER A 137 7.52 7.63 25.12
N GLY A 138 7.01 8.16 26.25
CA GLY A 138 6.57 9.55 26.38
C GLY A 138 5.29 9.86 25.59
N LEU A 139 4.41 8.88 25.41
CA LEU A 139 3.12 9.04 24.75
C LEU A 139 2.07 9.52 25.75
N LYS A 140 1.42 10.65 25.44
CA LYS A 140 0.30 11.20 26.21
C LYS A 140 -1.00 10.98 25.44
N ILE A 141 -1.92 10.22 26.02
CA ILE A 141 -3.21 9.93 25.40
C ILE A 141 -4.29 10.81 26.06
N LYS A 142 -4.83 11.77 25.30
CA LYS A 142 -5.96 12.60 25.71
C LYS A 142 -7.25 11.96 25.23
N VAL A 143 -8.18 11.71 26.15
CA VAL A 143 -9.46 11.06 25.87
C VAL A 143 -10.60 12.05 26.06
N GLU A 144 -11.49 12.14 25.07
CA GLU A 144 -12.70 12.98 25.09
C GLU A 144 -13.94 12.14 24.75
N GLY A 145 -15.11 12.59 25.20
CA GLY A 145 -16.41 11.96 24.90
C GLY A 145 -16.64 10.59 25.57
N ARG A 146 -15.64 10.06 26.28
CA ARG A 146 -15.78 8.82 27.04
C ARG A 146 -16.60 9.07 28.30
N LYS A 147 -17.93 8.94 28.21
CA LYS A 147 -18.78 8.83 29.38
C LYS A 147 -18.32 7.61 30.19
N LYS A 148 -18.37 7.68 31.54
CA LYS A 148 -18.28 6.47 32.38
C LYS A 148 -19.49 5.61 32.02
N ILE A 149 -19.34 4.70 31.05
CA ILE A 149 -20.42 3.78 30.69
C ILE A 149 -20.61 2.90 31.93
N SER A 150 -21.66 3.20 32.70
CA SER A 150 -21.92 2.59 34.00
C SER A 150 -22.37 1.12 33.89
N ASN A 151 -22.55 0.60 32.68
CA ASN A 151 -23.02 -0.77 32.45
C ASN A 151 -22.14 -1.51 31.43
N LYS A 152 -21.56 -2.62 31.89
CA LYS A 152 -20.72 -3.62 31.17
C LYS A 152 -21.45 -4.34 30.00
N LYS A 153 -22.25 -3.64 29.20
CA LYS A 153 -22.94 -4.25 28.06
C LYS A 153 -21.98 -4.36 26.87
N PRO A 154 -21.89 -5.53 26.20
CA PRO A 154 -21.06 -5.70 25.02
C PRO A 154 -21.43 -4.69 23.93
N MET A 155 -20.42 -4.07 23.33
CA MET A 155 -20.59 -3.10 22.26
C MET A 155 -19.62 -3.37 21.11
N ILE A 156 -19.83 -2.66 20.00
CA ILE A 156 -18.94 -2.69 18.86
C ILE A 156 -18.27 -1.33 18.76
N ASP A 157 -16.96 -1.29 18.88
CA ASP A 157 -16.15 -0.09 18.78
C ASP A 157 -15.52 -0.03 17.38
N ILE A 158 -15.71 1.08 16.68
CA ILE A 158 -15.10 1.31 15.37
C ILE A 158 -14.22 2.56 15.40
N ALA A 159 -13.10 2.52 14.67
CA ALA A 159 -12.21 3.68 14.58
C ALA A 159 -11.60 3.83 13.19
N ASN A 160 -11.11 5.04 12.90
CA ASN A 160 -10.18 5.25 11.79
C ASN A 160 -8.82 4.59 12.08
N HIS A 161 -8.06 4.26 11.03
CA HIS A 161 -6.80 3.54 11.15
C HIS A 161 -5.65 4.24 10.39
N LEU A 162 -4.96 5.16 11.06
CA LEU A 162 -3.86 5.94 10.51
C LEU A 162 -2.48 5.29 10.67
N SER A 163 -2.29 4.46 11.69
CA SER A 163 -1.01 3.79 11.96
C SER A 163 -1.18 2.48 12.75
N GLY A 164 -0.12 1.67 12.79
CA GLY A 164 -0.14 0.39 13.49
C GLY A 164 -0.35 0.48 15.02
N ILE A 165 -0.09 1.63 15.63
CA ILE A 165 -0.24 1.83 17.08
C ILE A 165 -1.71 2.00 17.49
N ASP A 166 -2.59 2.37 16.56
CA ASP A 166 -4.01 2.65 16.83
C ASP A 166 -4.69 1.46 17.53
N GLY A 167 -4.41 0.24 17.08
CA GLY A 167 -4.95 -0.98 17.69
C GLY A 167 -4.51 -1.17 19.14
N PHE A 168 -3.24 -0.91 19.46
CA PHE A 168 -2.72 -1.00 20.82
C PHE A 168 -3.32 0.08 21.73
N ILE A 169 -3.51 1.30 21.21
CA ILE A 169 -4.15 2.40 21.94
C ILE A 169 -5.57 2.03 22.33
N LEU A 170 -6.35 1.47 21.39
CA LEU A 170 -7.72 1.09 21.67
C LEU A 170 -7.81 -0.13 22.59
N ILE A 171 -6.92 -1.12 22.47
CA ILE A 171 -6.84 -2.23 23.44
C ILE A 171 -6.58 -1.69 24.86
N TYR A 172 -5.62 -0.75 25.00
CA TYR A 172 -5.31 -0.12 26.28
C TYR A 172 -6.50 0.65 26.86
N LEU A 173 -7.21 1.44 26.04
CA LEU A 173 -8.31 2.29 26.50
C LEU A 173 -9.60 1.51 26.76
N LEU A 174 -9.98 0.58 25.88
CA LEU A 174 -11.25 -0.14 25.95
C LEU A 174 -11.27 -1.23 27.04
N GLY A 175 -10.10 -1.70 27.45
CA GLY A 175 -9.98 -2.61 28.59
C GLY A 175 -10.15 -4.10 28.22
N PRO A 176 -10.15 -4.99 29.22
CA PRO A 176 -9.94 -6.43 29.02
C PRO A 176 -11.15 -7.18 28.44
N ASP A 177 -12.29 -6.53 28.26
CA ASP A 177 -13.48 -7.15 27.67
C ASP A 177 -13.46 -7.09 26.13
N ILE A 178 -12.50 -6.36 25.54
CA ILE A 178 -12.42 -6.15 24.10
C ILE A 178 -11.81 -7.36 23.36
N THR A 179 -12.45 -7.74 22.27
CA THR A 179 -11.95 -8.74 21.30
C THR A 179 -11.61 -8.03 19.99
N PRO A 180 -10.34 -7.95 19.60
CA PRO A 180 -9.96 -7.29 18.36
C PRO A 180 -10.26 -8.17 17.14
N LEU A 181 -10.94 -7.59 16.15
CA LEU A 181 -11.05 -8.13 14.80
C LEU A 181 -9.98 -7.49 13.92
N MET A 182 -9.03 -8.28 13.45
CA MET A 182 -7.76 -7.78 12.91
C MET A 182 -7.25 -8.55 11.69
N ALA A 183 -6.13 -8.08 11.13
CA ALA A 183 -5.35 -8.80 10.12
C ALA A 183 -4.91 -10.18 10.64
N PRO A 184 -4.54 -11.13 9.75
CA PRO A 184 -3.97 -12.42 10.14
C PRO A 184 -2.92 -12.27 11.24
N VAL A 185 -3.07 -12.99 12.35
CA VAL A 185 -2.20 -12.81 13.55
C VAL A 185 -0.71 -13.05 13.22
N LYS A 186 -0.45 -13.86 12.19
CA LYS A 186 0.88 -14.16 11.66
C LYS A 186 1.57 -12.96 10.97
N TYR A 187 0.90 -11.82 10.80
CA TYR A 187 1.53 -10.55 10.39
C TYR A 187 2.36 -9.91 11.50
N PHE A 188 2.10 -10.28 12.76
CA PHE A 188 2.80 -9.79 13.92
C PHE A 188 4.02 -10.69 14.19
N PRO A 189 5.22 -10.13 14.37
CA PRO A 189 6.38 -10.92 14.76
C PRO A 189 6.21 -11.44 16.20
N PHE A 190 6.97 -12.48 16.52
CA PHE A 190 7.17 -12.86 17.92
C PHE A 190 7.84 -11.69 18.67
N PRO A 191 7.47 -11.37 19.93
CA PRO A 191 6.52 -12.08 20.80
C PRO A 191 5.04 -11.69 20.65
N TYR A 192 4.70 -10.68 19.85
CA TYR A 192 3.34 -10.15 19.75
C TYR A 192 2.31 -11.16 19.23
N SER A 193 2.66 -11.95 18.21
CA SER A 193 1.76 -12.98 17.68
C SER A 193 1.42 -14.06 18.73
N TYR A 194 2.38 -14.39 19.60
CA TYR A 194 2.16 -15.29 20.73
C TYR A 194 1.17 -14.69 21.72
N TRP A 195 1.38 -13.43 22.09
CA TRP A 195 0.51 -12.72 23.03
C TRP A 195 -0.93 -12.59 22.49
N PHE A 196 -1.09 -12.15 21.24
CA PHE A 196 -2.38 -12.15 20.58
C PHE A 196 -3.00 -13.55 20.56
N GLY A 197 -2.21 -14.60 20.35
CA GLY A 197 -2.64 -15.99 20.43
C GLY A 197 -3.21 -16.43 21.79
N LYS A 198 -2.80 -15.80 22.89
CA LYS A 198 -3.29 -16.08 24.25
C LYS A 198 -4.48 -15.22 24.65
N MET A 199 -4.65 -14.08 23.98
CA MET A 199 -5.88 -13.29 24.03
C MET A 199 -6.91 -13.88 23.07
N GLU A 200 -8.19 -13.67 23.33
CA GLU A 200 -9.19 -13.98 22.31
C GLU A 200 -9.20 -12.85 21.28
N TYR A 201 -9.00 -13.20 19.99
CA TYR A 201 -8.97 -12.33 18.81
C TYR A 201 -9.75 -12.98 17.66
N ILE A 202 -10.02 -12.20 16.62
CA ILE A 202 -10.64 -12.69 15.38
C ILE A 202 -9.78 -12.16 14.22
N ASP A 203 -8.99 -13.02 13.59
CA ASP A 203 -8.21 -12.63 12.42
C ASP A 203 -8.94 -12.94 11.11
N VAL A 204 -8.81 -12.07 10.11
CA VAL A 204 -9.56 -12.20 8.85
C VAL A 204 -8.64 -12.05 7.65
N GLN A 205 -8.75 -12.97 6.69
CA GLN A 205 -8.10 -12.84 5.38
C GLN A 205 -8.91 -11.94 4.44
N ARG A 206 -8.24 -10.95 3.85
CA ARG A 206 -8.84 -9.82 3.11
C ARG A 206 -8.47 -9.82 1.63
N SER A 207 -7.47 -10.59 1.23
CA SER A 207 -7.03 -10.71 -0.16
C SER A 207 -6.64 -12.13 -0.54
N ASP A 208 -6.65 -12.45 -1.84
CA ASP A 208 -6.32 -13.79 -2.32
C ASP A 208 -4.90 -14.24 -1.91
N ILE A 209 -3.96 -13.29 -1.79
CA ILE A 209 -2.61 -13.55 -1.27
C ILE A 209 -2.69 -13.95 0.21
N GLU A 210 -3.46 -13.22 1.01
CA GLU A 210 -3.66 -13.58 2.42
C GLU A 210 -4.34 -14.95 2.55
N LYS A 211 -5.31 -15.28 1.69
CA LYS A 211 -5.95 -16.61 1.66
C LYS A 211 -4.95 -17.73 1.39
N GLU A 212 -4.04 -17.50 0.44
CA GLU A 212 -3.02 -18.47 0.08
C GLU A 212 -2.00 -18.67 1.20
N LYS A 213 -1.56 -17.58 1.83
CA LYS A 213 -0.50 -17.55 2.85
C LYS A 213 -0.99 -17.90 4.27
N TYR A 214 -2.23 -17.56 4.61
CA TYR A 214 -2.77 -17.64 5.96
C TYR A 214 -4.06 -18.46 6.02
N ARG A 215 -4.03 -19.68 5.46
CA ARG A 215 -5.18 -20.60 5.35
C ARG A 215 -5.92 -20.91 6.65
N THR A 216 -5.30 -20.67 7.80
CA THR A 216 -5.88 -20.88 9.13
C THR A 216 -6.71 -19.70 9.63
N SER A 217 -6.55 -18.51 9.03
CA SER A 217 -7.29 -17.30 9.38
C SER A 217 -8.70 -17.34 8.77
N TYR A 218 -9.65 -16.64 9.39
CA TYR A 218 -11.05 -16.73 8.98
C TYR A 218 -11.32 -16.02 7.65
N GLU A 219 -12.19 -16.61 6.84
CA GLU A 219 -12.86 -15.88 5.76
C GLU A 219 -13.80 -14.81 6.34
N PRO A 220 -14.09 -13.70 5.62
CA PRO A 220 -14.88 -12.60 6.16
C PRO A 220 -16.24 -13.01 6.75
N HIS A 221 -16.93 -13.99 6.13
CA HIS A 221 -18.21 -14.48 6.64
C HIS A 221 -18.08 -15.29 7.94
N GLN A 222 -16.98 -16.03 8.11
CA GLN A 222 -16.67 -16.78 9.33
C GLN A 222 -16.29 -15.81 10.47
N ALA A 223 -15.49 -14.79 10.15
CA ALA A 223 -15.10 -13.74 11.10
C ALA A 223 -16.34 -13.00 11.65
N ILE A 224 -17.31 -12.67 10.79
CA ILE A 224 -18.60 -12.07 11.21
C ILE A 224 -19.35 -13.00 12.17
N LYS A 225 -19.49 -14.29 11.84
CA LYS A 225 -20.16 -15.27 12.72
C LYS A 225 -19.48 -15.38 14.09
N LYS A 226 -18.14 -15.43 14.10
CA LYS A 226 -17.35 -15.46 15.34
C LYS A 226 -17.53 -14.19 16.16
N ALA A 227 -17.54 -13.01 15.52
CA ALA A 227 -17.77 -11.74 16.21
C ALA A 227 -19.15 -11.66 16.87
N ILE A 228 -20.19 -12.14 16.19
CA ILE A 228 -21.55 -12.23 16.76
C ILE A 228 -21.56 -13.17 17.98
N LYS A 229 -20.85 -14.31 17.92
CA LYS A 229 -20.72 -15.24 19.05
C LYS A 229 -20.03 -14.59 20.25
N GLU A 230 -18.96 -13.84 20.03
CA GLU A 230 -18.25 -13.14 21.10
C GLU A 230 -19.13 -12.07 21.76
N LEU A 231 -19.87 -11.27 20.96
CA LEU A 231 -20.85 -10.31 21.48
C LEU A 231 -21.92 -10.96 22.34
N LYS A 232 -22.46 -12.11 21.92
CA LYS A 232 -23.44 -12.89 22.71
C LYS A 232 -22.84 -13.45 24.00
N SER A 233 -21.53 -13.74 24.02
CA SER A 233 -20.83 -14.25 25.19
C SER A 233 -20.40 -13.19 26.20
N GLY A 234 -20.76 -11.92 25.98
CA GLY A 234 -20.44 -10.83 26.91
C GLY A 234 -19.19 -10.01 26.56
N HIS A 235 -18.55 -10.23 25.40
CA HIS A 235 -17.33 -9.52 25.02
C HIS A 235 -17.60 -8.47 23.95
N SER A 236 -16.98 -7.29 24.08
CA SER A 236 -17.04 -6.24 23.05
C SER A 236 -16.14 -6.59 21.86
N ILE A 237 -16.41 -5.95 20.72
CA ILE A 237 -15.64 -6.13 19.49
C ILE A 237 -15.01 -4.80 19.08
N LEU A 238 -13.69 -4.80 18.87
CA LEU A 238 -12.98 -3.71 18.22
C LEU A 238 -12.78 -4.05 16.74
N ILE A 239 -13.19 -3.17 15.83
CA ILE A 239 -12.95 -3.35 14.39
C ILE A 239 -12.57 -2.02 13.74
N PHE A 240 -11.53 -2.05 12.90
CA PHE A 240 -11.22 -0.94 12.00
C PHE A 240 -11.95 -1.20 10.66
N PRO A 241 -13.08 -0.51 10.37
CA PRO A 241 -13.89 -0.79 9.19
C PRO A 241 -13.17 -0.48 7.86
N GLU A 242 -12.08 0.30 7.87
CA GLU A 242 -11.18 0.48 6.72
C GLU A 242 -10.49 -0.82 6.28
N GLY A 243 -10.32 -1.75 7.23
CA GLY A 243 -9.68 -3.04 6.99
C GLY A 243 -8.18 -2.96 6.71
N HIS A 244 -7.58 -1.77 6.58
CA HIS A 244 -6.16 -1.53 6.35
C HIS A 244 -5.71 -0.30 7.13
N ILE A 245 -4.40 -0.18 7.38
CA ILE A 245 -3.80 1.07 7.82
C ILE A 245 -3.73 2.01 6.62
N SER A 246 -4.25 3.22 6.76
CA SER A 246 -4.24 4.22 5.69
C SER A 246 -2.80 4.59 5.29
N PRO A 247 -2.39 4.35 4.03
CA PRO A 247 -1.04 4.71 3.57
C PRO A 247 -0.81 6.23 3.52
N GLN A 248 -1.86 7.00 3.23
CA GLN A 248 -1.81 8.46 3.07
C GLN A 248 -2.27 9.21 4.33
N HIS A 249 -2.43 8.49 5.45
CA HIS A 249 -3.02 8.99 6.70
C HIS A 249 -4.36 9.75 6.49
N LYS A 250 -5.24 9.25 5.63
CA LYS A 250 -6.60 9.75 5.38
C LYS A 250 -7.60 8.65 5.67
N LEU A 251 -8.81 9.03 6.06
CA LEU A 251 -9.91 8.09 6.24
C LEU A 251 -10.25 7.41 4.91
N LEU A 252 -10.08 6.08 4.84
CA LEU A 252 -10.45 5.29 3.68
C LEU A 252 -11.95 4.94 3.68
N TYR A 253 -12.39 4.26 2.63
CA TYR A 253 -13.68 3.59 2.53
C TYR A 253 -13.91 2.63 3.71
N PHE A 254 -15.18 2.44 4.08
CA PHE A 254 -15.54 1.48 5.11
C PHE A 254 -16.12 0.23 4.47
N HIS A 255 -15.56 -0.93 4.83
CA HIS A 255 -16.18 -2.21 4.54
C HIS A 255 -17.48 -2.39 5.34
N THR A 256 -18.42 -3.14 4.78
CA THR A 256 -19.73 -3.40 5.41
C THR A 256 -19.68 -4.33 6.63
N GLY A 257 -18.51 -4.85 7.01
CA GLY A 257 -18.35 -5.86 8.06
C GLY A 257 -18.91 -5.40 9.41
N ALA A 258 -18.52 -4.21 9.86
CA ALA A 258 -19.00 -3.63 11.13
C ALA A 258 -20.52 -3.46 11.14
N ALA A 259 -21.09 -2.90 10.07
CA ALA A 259 -22.55 -2.74 9.94
C ALA A 259 -23.28 -4.09 9.97
N ARG A 260 -22.77 -5.12 9.29
CA ARG A 260 -23.36 -6.47 9.30
C ARG A 260 -23.34 -7.10 10.69
N ILE A 261 -22.22 -6.97 11.42
CA ILE A 261 -22.08 -7.50 12.78
C ILE A 261 -23.09 -6.83 13.71
N ALA A 262 -23.18 -5.49 13.69
CA ALA A 262 -24.09 -4.75 14.54
C ALA A 262 -25.57 -5.07 14.28
N LEU A 263 -25.97 -5.11 13.01
CA LEU A 263 -27.35 -5.44 12.62
C LEU A 263 -27.73 -6.87 13.03
N ALA A 264 -26.81 -7.82 12.91
CA ALA A 264 -27.07 -9.22 13.24
C ALA A 264 -27.01 -9.53 14.75
N ALA A 265 -26.21 -8.77 15.50
CA ALA A 265 -26.05 -8.94 16.94
C ALA A 265 -27.02 -8.08 17.76
N ASP A 266 -27.74 -7.15 17.11
CA ASP A 266 -28.57 -6.12 17.74
C ASP A 266 -27.79 -5.35 18.82
N LYS A 267 -26.65 -4.79 18.40
CA LYS A 267 -25.72 -4.03 19.25
C LYS A 267 -25.43 -2.66 18.68
N LYS A 268 -25.32 -1.69 19.58
CA LYS A 268 -24.90 -0.32 19.26
C LYS A 268 -23.43 -0.29 18.84
N ILE A 269 -23.11 0.67 17.97
CA ILE A 269 -21.75 0.96 17.54
C ILE A 269 -21.27 2.27 18.16
N THR A 270 -20.10 2.26 18.79
CA THR A 270 -19.41 3.47 19.24
C THR A 270 -18.37 3.89 18.19
N PRO A 271 -18.54 5.03 17.51
CA PRO A 271 -17.52 5.57 16.62
C PRO A 271 -16.41 6.25 17.43
N ILE A 272 -15.15 6.06 17.01
CA ILE A 272 -13.97 6.59 17.68
C ILE A 272 -13.09 7.30 16.65
N GLY A 273 -12.73 8.55 16.94
CA GLY A 273 -11.76 9.33 16.18
C GLY A 273 -10.38 9.30 16.83
N ILE A 274 -9.37 8.80 16.12
CA ILE A 274 -7.96 8.82 16.53
C ILE A 274 -7.22 9.89 15.73
N ILE A 275 -6.56 10.80 16.44
CA ILE A 275 -5.85 11.95 15.89
C ILE A 275 -4.41 11.98 16.41
N GLY A 276 -3.46 12.17 15.50
CA GLY A 276 -2.06 12.46 15.82
C GLY A 276 -1.10 11.26 15.69
N THR A 277 -1.60 10.04 15.46
CA THR A 277 -0.74 8.86 15.31
C THR A 277 0.12 8.90 14.05
N ASP A 278 -0.32 9.61 13.00
CA ASP A 278 0.44 9.95 11.79
C ASP A 278 1.72 10.75 12.07
N LYS A 279 1.70 11.62 13.09
CA LYS A 279 2.83 12.51 13.40
C LYS A 279 3.92 11.84 14.23
N ILE A 280 3.53 10.87 15.05
CA ILE A 280 4.45 10.21 15.98
C ILE A 280 5.01 8.92 15.40
N THR A 281 4.36 8.30 14.41
CA THR A 281 4.79 7.01 13.88
C THR A 281 5.93 7.20 12.89
N LEU A 282 7.12 6.67 13.22
CA LEU A 282 8.27 6.68 12.32
C LEU A 282 8.40 5.39 11.53
N SER A 283 8.03 4.27 12.14
CA SER A 283 8.10 2.93 11.54
C SER A 283 7.04 2.02 12.17
N LYS A 284 7.01 0.74 11.76
CA LYS A 284 6.06 -0.26 12.29
C LYS A 284 6.10 -0.40 13.82
N PHE A 285 7.25 -0.16 14.46
CA PHE A 285 7.43 -0.34 15.92
C PHE A 285 8.13 0.84 16.60
N THR A 286 8.44 1.92 15.87
CA THR A 286 9.15 3.08 16.42
C THR A 286 8.26 4.31 16.35
N PHE A 287 8.08 4.95 17.50
CA PHE A 287 7.27 6.15 17.63
C PHE A 287 8.10 7.26 18.28
N LEU A 288 7.74 8.52 18.03
CA LEU A 288 8.25 9.68 18.76
C LEU A 288 7.37 9.96 19.98
N PRO A 289 7.93 10.55 21.06
CA PRO A 289 7.11 11.08 22.14
C PRO A 289 6.14 12.13 21.59
N GLY A 290 4.91 12.15 22.09
CA GLY A 290 3.90 13.04 21.55
C GLY A 290 2.53 12.86 22.21
N THR A 291 1.59 13.69 21.77
CA THR A 291 0.20 13.64 22.26
C THR A 291 -0.70 13.06 21.19
N ILE A 292 -1.51 12.09 21.58
CA ILE A 292 -2.53 11.45 20.76
C ILE A 292 -3.88 11.84 21.36
N LYS A 293 -4.83 12.20 20.50
CA LYS A 293 -6.19 12.52 20.92
C LYS A 293 -7.12 11.40 20.44
N VAL A 294 -7.90 10.86 21.36
CA VAL A 294 -8.91 9.83 21.10
C VAL A 294 -10.27 10.39 21.52
N ILE A 295 -11.18 10.52 20.57
CA ILE A 295 -12.52 11.06 20.77
C ILE A 295 -13.52 9.93 20.60
N PHE A 296 -14.31 9.67 21.64
CA PHE A 296 -15.43 8.74 21.58
C PHE A 296 -16.68 9.52 21.18
N GLY A 297 -17.37 9.10 20.12
CA GLY A 297 -18.68 9.61 19.77
C GLY A 297 -19.80 8.90 20.54
N GLU A 298 -21.03 9.39 20.38
CA GLU A 298 -22.20 8.76 21.01
C GLU A 298 -22.50 7.39 20.37
N PRO A 299 -22.88 6.37 21.16
CA PRO A 299 -23.26 5.06 20.63
C PRO A 299 -24.47 5.14 19.70
N ILE A 300 -24.32 4.62 18.49
CA ILE A 300 -25.32 4.64 17.43
C ILE A 300 -26.12 3.34 17.44
N ASP A 301 -27.45 3.45 17.48
CA ASP A 301 -28.33 2.33 17.18
C ASP A 301 -28.48 2.16 15.66
N LEU A 302 -27.72 1.23 15.10
CA LEU A 302 -27.76 0.96 13.67
C LEU A 302 -29.00 0.19 13.22
N VAL A 303 -29.62 -0.59 14.11
CA VAL A 303 -30.79 -1.39 13.78
C VAL A 303 -31.98 -0.47 13.55
N GLU A 304 -32.17 0.48 14.46
CA GLU A 304 -33.17 1.53 14.31
C GLU A 304 -32.93 2.35 13.04
N TYR A 305 -31.71 2.83 12.83
CA TYR A 305 -31.36 3.59 11.62
C TYR A 305 -31.65 2.79 10.33
N TYR A 306 -31.28 1.51 10.29
CA TYR A 306 -31.47 0.67 9.11
C TYR A 306 -32.96 0.46 8.79
N LYS A 307 -33.78 0.16 9.81
CA LYS A 307 -35.23 -0.06 9.67
C LYS A 307 -35.95 1.23 9.27
N ASN A 308 -35.77 2.31 10.01
CA ASN A 308 -36.50 3.57 9.81
C ASN A 308 -36.20 4.22 8.46
N ASN A 309 -34.97 4.09 7.96
CA ASN A 309 -34.57 4.67 6.68
C ASN A 309 -34.73 3.72 5.48
N LYS A 310 -35.26 2.50 5.68
CA LYS A 310 -35.27 1.41 4.67
C LYS A 310 -33.93 1.33 3.94
N SER A 311 -32.84 1.38 4.70
CA SER A 311 -31.50 1.63 4.19
C SER A 311 -30.89 0.36 3.59
N THR A 312 -29.81 0.51 2.82
CA THR A 312 -28.97 -0.63 2.41
C THR A 312 -27.80 -0.74 3.37
N ILE A 313 -27.23 -1.95 3.52
CA ILE A 313 -26.04 -2.16 4.35
C ILE A 313 -24.88 -1.23 3.93
N LYS A 314 -24.76 -0.94 2.62
CA LYS A 314 -23.76 0.01 2.10
C LYS A 314 -24.03 1.43 2.61
N LYS A 315 -25.26 1.94 2.51
CA LYS A 315 -25.64 3.25 3.05
C LYS A 315 -25.44 3.34 4.57
N THR A 316 -25.73 2.27 5.30
CA THR A 316 -25.45 2.19 6.75
C THR A 316 -23.95 2.25 7.04
N SER A 317 -23.12 1.59 6.25
CA SER A 317 -21.65 1.68 6.35
C SER A 317 -21.14 3.10 6.07
N GLU A 318 -21.72 3.80 5.09
CA GLU A 318 -21.39 5.20 4.81
C GLU A 318 -21.82 6.14 5.94
N LYS A 319 -22.95 5.86 6.62
CA LYS A 319 -23.34 6.58 7.84
C LYS A 319 -22.26 6.43 8.92
N LEU A 320 -21.79 5.21 9.19
CA LEU A 320 -20.68 4.99 10.13
C LEU A 320 -19.41 5.75 9.75
N LYS A 321 -19.05 5.77 8.46
CA LYS A 321 -17.91 6.56 7.98
C LYS A 321 -18.07 8.05 8.27
N LYS A 322 -19.27 8.60 8.05
CA LYS A 322 -19.59 10.00 8.37
C LYS A 322 -19.46 10.31 9.87
N GLU A 323 -19.90 9.39 10.73
CA GLU A 323 -19.82 9.55 12.19
C GLU A 323 -18.37 9.47 12.69
N VAL A 324 -17.55 8.56 12.18
CA VAL A 324 -16.11 8.57 12.52
C VAL A 324 -15.45 9.85 11.98
N ARG A 325 -15.80 10.28 10.78
CA ARG A 325 -15.24 11.49 10.16
C ARG A 325 -15.55 12.76 10.94
N SER A 326 -16.75 12.90 11.52
CA SER A 326 -17.12 14.10 12.29
C SER A 326 -16.25 14.28 13.54
N LEU A 327 -15.63 13.21 14.03
CA LEU A 327 -14.68 13.21 15.14
C LEU A 327 -13.24 13.53 14.71
N LEU A 328 -12.98 13.77 13.42
CA LEU A 328 -11.64 13.99 12.87
C LEU A 328 -11.43 15.42 12.38
N LEU A 329 -10.17 15.86 12.39
CA LEU A 329 -9.75 17.09 11.73
C LEU A 329 -9.88 16.94 10.20
N LYS A 330 -10.23 18.03 9.50
CA LYS A 330 -10.39 18.06 8.03
C LYS A 330 -9.18 17.49 7.27
N LYS A 331 -7.96 17.63 7.82
CA LYS A 331 -6.75 17.06 7.21
C LYS A 331 -6.75 15.54 7.09
N TYR A 332 -7.58 14.82 7.86
CA TYR A 332 -7.70 13.36 7.80
C TYR A 332 -8.87 12.90 6.93
N TYR A 333 -9.64 13.82 6.34
CA TYR A 333 -10.75 13.43 5.48
C TYR A 333 -10.22 12.72 4.23
N SER A 334 -11.06 11.87 3.64
CA SER A 334 -10.71 11.14 2.42
C SER A 334 -10.17 12.10 1.34
N LEU A 335 -9.13 11.70 0.61
CA LEU A 335 -8.68 12.47 -0.55
C LEU A 335 -9.84 12.67 -1.52
N GLY A 336 -9.97 13.87 -2.08
CA GLY A 336 -11.09 14.15 -2.97
C GLY A 336 -12.43 14.36 -2.27
N TYR A 337 -12.42 14.61 -0.96
CA TYR A 337 -13.66 14.83 -0.22
C TYR A 337 -14.53 15.98 -0.78
N ASP A 338 -13.89 17.05 -1.24
CA ASP A 338 -14.56 18.23 -1.80
C ASP A 338 -14.87 18.08 -3.31
N GLU A 339 -14.83 16.87 -3.88
CA GLU A 339 -15.14 16.60 -5.28
C GLU A 339 -16.63 16.82 -5.60
N LYS A 340 -16.91 17.45 -6.75
CA LYS A 340 -18.29 17.76 -7.17
C LYS A 340 -18.90 16.64 -8.02
N SER A 341 -18.08 15.92 -8.77
CA SER A 341 -18.54 14.90 -9.73
C SER A 341 -17.58 13.70 -9.75
N PRO A 342 -17.68 12.77 -8.77
CA PRO A 342 -16.78 11.62 -8.65
C PRO A 342 -16.74 10.72 -9.90
N GLU A 343 -17.83 10.65 -10.67
CA GLU A 343 -17.92 9.90 -11.92
C GLU A 343 -17.09 10.50 -13.06
N LYS A 344 -16.71 11.77 -12.94
CA LYS A 344 -15.79 12.49 -13.83
C LYS A 344 -14.37 12.56 -13.26
N THR A 345 -14.07 11.83 -12.20
CA THR A 345 -12.73 11.77 -11.62
C THR A 345 -11.96 10.58 -12.19
N ALA A 346 -10.74 10.82 -12.69
CA ALA A 346 -9.80 9.78 -13.09
C ALA A 346 -8.65 9.67 -12.09
N VAL A 347 -8.11 8.46 -11.96
CA VAL A 347 -6.98 8.14 -11.09
C VAL A 347 -5.94 7.42 -11.92
N LEU A 348 -4.85 8.13 -12.21
CA LEU A 348 -3.79 7.71 -13.11
C LEU A 348 -2.67 7.05 -12.31
N PHE A 349 -2.26 5.85 -12.69
CA PHE A 349 -1.18 5.11 -12.04
C PHE A 349 -0.10 4.72 -13.04
N ASN A 350 1.15 5.08 -12.74
CA ASN A 350 2.29 4.31 -13.24
C ASN A 350 2.33 2.92 -12.56
N ILE A 351 3.02 1.94 -13.14
CA ILE A 351 3.13 0.58 -12.58
C ILE A 351 4.42 0.41 -11.79
N ASP A 352 5.57 0.51 -12.44
CA ASP A 352 6.88 0.22 -11.83
C ASP A 352 7.18 1.22 -10.71
N ASN A 353 7.69 0.72 -9.58
CA ASN A 353 7.92 1.45 -8.33
C ASN A 353 6.73 2.29 -7.81
N THR A 354 5.52 2.04 -8.31
CA THR A 354 4.30 2.77 -7.95
C THR A 354 3.21 1.79 -7.48
N LEU A 355 2.79 0.86 -8.34
CA LEU A 355 1.94 -0.27 -7.97
C LEU A 355 2.76 -1.51 -7.62
N TYR A 356 3.90 -1.67 -8.27
CA TYR A 356 4.78 -2.84 -8.20
C TYR A 356 6.13 -2.45 -7.61
N ASP A 357 6.67 -3.28 -6.71
CA ASP A 357 8.00 -3.10 -6.15
C ASP A 357 9.10 -3.52 -7.13
N GLY A 358 9.75 -2.53 -7.75
CA GLY A 358 10.78 -2.73 -8.76
C GLY A 358 10.29 -2.55 -10.20
N ASN A 359 10.96 -3.25 -11.12
CA ASN A 359 10.67 -3.20 -12.56
C ASN A 359 10.06 -4.53 -13.01
N ALA A 360 8.77 -4.52 -13.32
CA ALA A 360 8.02 -5.73 -13.61
C ALA A 360 8.43 -6.38 -14.95
N GLN A 361 8.86 -5.61 -15.95
CA GLN A 361 9.35 -6.18 -17.21
C GLN A 361 10.66 -6.93 -17.01
N LYS A 362 11.59 -6.37 -16.23
CA LYS A 362 12.84 -7.02 -15.85
C LYS A 362 12.58 -8.31 -15.08
N ASP A 363 11.68 -8.28 -14.11
CA ASP A 363 11.34 -9.46 -13.33
C ASP A 363 10.64 -10.52 -14.18
N PHE A 364 9.75 -10.11 -15.09
CA PHE A 364 9.14 -11.01 -16.07
C PHE A 364 10.20 -11.72 -16.93
N ILE A 365 11.20 -11.00 -17.43
CA ILE A 365 12.31 -11.55 -18.21
C ILE A 365 13.11 -12.55 -17.35
N TYR A 366 13.46 -12.17 -16.11
CA TYR A 366 14.19 -13.04 -15.19
C TYR A 366 13.45 -14.35 -14.91
N TYR A 367 12.16 -14.28 -14.56
CA TYR A 367 11.36 -15.48 -14.28
C TYR A 367 11.06 -16.31 -15.54
N SER A 368 11.03 -15.69 -16.72
CA SER A 368 10.92 -16.41 -18.00
C SER A 368 12.16 -17.23 -18.28
N TRP A 369 13.35 -16.67 -18.06
CA TRP A 369 14.62 -17.39 -18.18
C TRP A 369 14.78 -18.49 -17.15
N LYS A 370 14.48 -18.22 -15.87
CA LYS A 370 14.54 -19.22 -14.78
C LYS A 370 13.68 -20.47 -15.05
N ARG A 371 12.65 -20.33 -15.89
CA ARG A 371 11.75 -21.40 -16.33
C ARG A 371 12.13 -22.05 -17.67
N GLY A 372 13.26 -21.66 -18.27
CA GLY A 372 13.67 -22.12 -19.60
C GLY A 372 12.79 -21.61 -20.75
N SER A 373 11.95 -20.60 -20.52
CA SER A 373 11.04 -20.05 -21.55
C SER A 373 11.70 -19.02 -22.46
N ILE A 374 12.82 -18.45 -22.02
CA ILE A 374 13.70 -17.55 -22.78
C ILE A 374 15.12 -18.08 -22.66
N GLU A 375 15.81 -18.22 -23.80
CA GLU A 375 17.22 -18.61 -23.85
C GLU A 375 18.16 -17.49 -23.36
N ILE A 376 19.31 -17.87 -22.80
CA ILE A 376 20.31 -16.94 -22.27
C ILE A 376 20.81 -15.92 -23.31
N LYS A 377 20.88 -16.30 -24.60
CA LYS A 377 21.31 -15.41 -25.69
C LYS A 377 20.46 -14.13 -25.79
N TYR A 378 19.17 -14.23 -25.51
CA TYR A 378 18.27 -13.08 -25.51
C TYR A 378 18.52 -12.19 -24.30
N LEU A 379 18.85 -12.77 -23.14
CA LEU A 379 19.26 -12.00 -21.97
C LEU A 379 20.55 -11.23 -22.22
N LEU A 380 21.54 -11.87 -22.85
CA LEU A 380 22.79 -11.22 -23.22
C LEU A 380 22.55 -10.06 -24.20
N ALA A 381 21.67 -10.24 -25.19
CA ALA A 381 21.29 -9.17 -26.12
C ALA A 381 20.62 -8.00 -25.39
N VAL A 382 19.62 -8.26 -24.53
CA VAL A 382 18.94 -7.21 -23.75
C VAL A 382 19.95 -6.48 -22.83
N PHE A 383 20.83 -7.23 -22.18
CA PHE A 383 21.88 -6.66 -21.33
C PHE A 383 22.85 -5.79 -22.12
N TYR A 384 23.29 -6.25 -23.29
CA TYR A 384 24.16 -5.49 -24.19
C TYR A 384 23.53 -4.14 -24.58
N TYR A 385 22.30 -4.13 -25.08
CA TYR A 385 21.62 -2.87 -25.45
C TYR A 385 21.34 -1.98 -24.24
N TYR A 386 21.08 -2.56 -23.07
CA TYR A 386 20.94 -1.80 -21.82
C TYR A 386 22.26 -1.10 -21.45
N MET A 387 23.40 -1.79 -21.55
CA MET A 387 24.72 -1.23 -21.29
C MET A 387 25.06 -0.11 -22.26
N LEU A 388 24.79 -0.29 -23.56
CA LEU A 388 24.95 0.78 -24.56
C LEU A 388 24.14 2.04 -24.19
N SER A 389 22.92 1.86 -23.68
CA SER A 389 22.09 2.98 -23.23
C SER A 389 22.64 3.66 -21.97
N LYS A 390 23.16 2.88 -21.02
CA LYS A 390 23.83 3.43 -19.82
C LYS A 390 25.09 4.22 -20.16
N CYS A 391 25.83 3.79 -21.18
CA CYS A 391 26.96 4.51 -21.75
C CYS A 391 26.55 5.70 -22.63
N LYS A 392 25.24 5.98 -22.78
CA LYS A 392 24.68 7.04 -23.62
C LYS A 392 25.02 6.92 -25.12
N ILE A 393 25.39 5.72 -25.58
CA ILE A 393 25.70 5.43 -26.99
C ILE A 393 24.39 5.36 -27.80
N ILE A 394 23.36 4.78 -27.22
CA ILE A 394 22.01 4.72 -27.80
C ILE A 394 21.00 5.30 -26.82
N SER A 395 19.85 5.77 -27.31
CA SER A 395 18.80 6.25 -26.42
C SER A 395 18.17 5.11 -25.62
N TYR A 396 17.52 5.42 -24.50
CA TYR A 396 16.72 4.44 -23.75
C TYR A 396 15.63 3.81 -24.62
N PHE A 397 15.01 4.61 -25.48
CA PHE A 397 13.96 4.13 -26.38
C PHE A 397 14.53 3.19 -27.46
N ASP A 398 15.72 3.46 -27.98
CA ASP A 398 16.40 2.55 -28.92
C ASP A 398 16.77 1.23 -28.24
N SER A 399 17.31 1.30 -27.01
CA SER A 399 17.61 0.12 -26.20
C SER A 399 16.36 -0.75 -25.99
N PHE A 400 15.23 -0.12 -25.67
CA PHE A 400 13.95 -0.80 -25.57
C PHE A 400 13.52 -1.41 -26.92
N ASN A 401 13.61 -0.67 -28.03
CA ASN A 401 13.27 -1.16 -29.36
C ASN A 401 14.11 -2.38 -29.78
N TYR A 402 15.42 -2.37 -29.49
CA TYR A 402 16.26 -3.53 -29.73
C TYR A 402 15.89 -4.72 -28.82
N SER A 403 15.52 -4.44 -27.56
CA SER A 403 15.10 -5.48 -26.62
C SER A 403 13.82 -6.21 -27.07
N ILE A 404 12.89 -5.55 -27.77
CA ILE A 404 11.66 -6.19 -28.26
C ILE A 404 11.85 -6.94 -29.59
N LEU A 405 12.94 -6.71 -30.34
CA LEU A 405 13.25 -7.47 -31.55
C LEU A 405 13.39 -8.97 -31.27
N ILE A 406 13.78 -9.35 -30.04
CA ILE A 406 13.86 -10.74 -29.60
C ILE A 406 12.51 -11.47 -29.69
N LEU A 407 11.40 -10.72 -29.68
CA LEU A 407 10.05 -11.26 -29.79
C LEU A 407 9.63 -11.50 -31.26
N LYS A 408 10.45 -11.13 -32.24
CA LYS A 408 10.15 -11.37 -33.66
C LYS A 408 9.90 -12.86 -33.89
N GLY A 409 8.77 -13.16 -34.52
CA GLY A 409 8.34 -14.54 -34.82
C GLY A 409 7.66 -15.28 -33.66
N TRP A 410 7.65 -14.73 -32.44
CA TRP A 410 6.91 -15.31 -31.34
C TRP A 410 5.41 -15.25 -31.61
N ARG A 411 4.69 -16.33 -31.30
CA ARG A 411 3.23 -16.31 -31.31
C ARG A 411 2.70 -15.42 -30.19
N ALA A 412 1.71 -14.57 -30.50
CA ALA A 412 1.10 -13.65 -29.54
C ALA A 412 0.45 -14.37 -28.35
N ASP A 413 -0.23 -15.49 -28.62
CA ASP A 413 -0.86 -16.32 -27.58
C ASP A 413 0.15 -16.94 -26.60
N LYS A 414 1.33 -17.34 -27.10
CA LYS A 414 2.44 -17.86 -26.27
C LYS A 414 2.89 -16.79 -25.27
N LEU A 415 3.17 -15.57 -25.73
CA LEU A 415 3.62 -14.49 -24.84
C LEU A 415 2.54 -14.13 -23.82
N TYR A 416 1.27 -14.04 -24.24
CA TYR A 416 0.15 -13.76 -23.34
C TYR A 416 0.01 -14.81 -22.22
N ARG A 417 0.06 -16.10 -22.57
CA ARG A 417 0.00 -17.20 -21.59
C ARG A 417 1.19 -17.18 -20.62
N LEU A 418 2.39 -16.92 -21.14
CA LEU A 418 3.60 -16.82 -20.32
C LEU A 418 3.51 -15.66 -19.32
N ASN A 419 3.05 -14.48 -19.75
CA ASN A 419 2.80 -13.32 -18.88
C ASN A 419 1.82 -13.68 -17.77
N LYS A 420 0.66 -14.26 -18.10
CA LYS A 420 -0.34 -14.64 -17.09
C LYS A 420 0.21 -15.66 -16.08
N LEU A 421 0.97 -16.64 -16.55
CA LEU A 421 1.59 -17.65 -15.69
C LEU A 421 2.60 -17.03 -14.71
N ILE A 422 3.55 -16.25 -15.23
CA ILE A 422 4.61 -15.61 -14.43
C ILE A 422 4.02 -14.57 -13.49
N PHE A 423 3.03 -13.81 -13.94
CA PHE A 423 2.35 -12.84 -13.10
C PHE A 423 1.72 -13.51 -11.89
N ASN A 424 0.93 -14.58 -12.11
CA ASN A 424 0.21 -15.27 -11.04
C ASN A 424 1.11 -16.03 -10.08
N LYS A 425 2.25 -16.56 -10.56
CA LYS A 425 3.18 -17.35 -9.73
C LYS A 425 4.26 -16.51 -9.06
N ASN A 426 4.58 -15.32 -9.58
CA ASN A 426 5.76 -14.58 -9.15
C ASN A 426 5.45 -13.08 -8.93
N LEU A 427 5.00 -12.34 -9.95
CA LEU A 427 4.95 -10.87 -9.85
C LEU A 427 3.82 -10.35 -8.94
N LYS A 428 2.67 -11.03 -8.84
CA LYS A 428 1.52 -10.53 -8.04
C LYS A 428 1.87 -10.28 -6.56
N TYR A 429 2.87 -10.98 -6.03
CA TYR A 429 3.30 -10.88 -4.63
C TYR A 429 4.15 -9.63 -4.34
N ASN A 430 4.69 -8.99 -5.39
CA ASN A 430 5.44 -7.73 -5.30
C ASN A 430 4.56 -6.50 -5.55
N VAL A 431 3.25 -6.68 -5.76
CA VAL A 431 2.30 -5.56 -5.83
C VAL A 431 2.06 -5.01 -4.42
N TYR A 432 2.23 -3.71 -4.23
CA TYR A 432 2.08 -3.09 -2.91
C TYR A 432 0.64 -3.21 -2.39
N GLU A 433 0.46 -3.90 -1.25
CA GLU A 433 -0.86 -4.08 -0.64
C GLU A 433 -1.48 -2.74 -0.22
N LYS A 434 -0.65 -1.80 0.27
CA LYS A 434 -1.06 -0.42 0.57
C LYS A 434 -1.69 0.27 -0.64
N MET A 435 -1.14 0.02 -1.82
CA MET A 435 -1.62 0.63 -3.06
C MET A 435 -2.96 0.05 -3.51
N ARG A 436 -3.21 -1.23 -3.22
CA ARG A 436 -4.54 -1.84 -3.43
C ARG A 436 -5.62 -1.22 -2.56
N ALA A 437 -5.29 -0.83 -1.32
CA ALA A 437 -6.22 -0.13 -0.44
C ALA A 437 -6.64 1.24 -1.02
N ILE A 438 -5.68 2.01 -1.55
CA ILE A 438 -5.96 3.30 -2.22
C ILE A 438 -6.79 3.11 -3.49
N ILE A 439 -6.43 2.15 -4.36
CA ILE A 439 -7.21 1.85 -5.58
C ILE A 439 -8.65 1.50 -5.21
N LYS A 440 -8.84 0.70 -4.16
CA LYS A 440 -10.18 0.34 -3.69
C LYS A 440 -10.94 1.53 -3.13
N ASP A 441 -10.29 2.43 -2.39
CA ASP A 441 -10.91 3.67 -1.92
C ASP A 441 -11.43 4.53 -3.08
N HIS A 442 -10.63 4.69 -4.12
CA HIS A 442 -11.04 5.40 -5.34
C HIS A 442 -12.21 4.71 -6.07
N LYS A 443 -12.19 3.38 -6.15
CA LYS A 443 -13.30 2.62 -6.74
C LYS A 443 -14.59 2.76 -5.96
N GLU A 444 -14.53 2.75 -4.62
CA GLU A 444 -15.72 2.92 -3.79
C GLU A 444 -16.34 4.32 -3.94
N LYS A 445 -15.53 5.33 -4.28
CA LYS A 445 -15.99 6.67 -4.66
C LYS A 445 -16.50 6.76 -6.11
N GLY A 446 -16.32 5.72 -6.91
CA GLY A 446 -16.75 5.68 -8.31
C GLY A 446 -15.77 6.29 -9.31
N HIS A 447 -14.52 6.53 -8.93
CA HIS A 447 -13.52 7.10 -9.82
C HIS A 447 -13.09 6.08 -10.88
N LYS A 448 -12.66 6.57 -12.05
CA LYS A 448 -12.11 5.74 -13.13
C LYS A 448 -10.64 5.46 -12.87
N ILE A 449 -10.28 4.18 -12.73
CA ILE A 449 -8.90 3.74 -12.52
C ILE A 449 -8.22 3.52 -13.88
N ILE A 450 -7.12 4.22 -14.12
CA ILE A 450 -6.39 4.20 -15.40
C ILE A 450 -4.92 3.90 -15.14
N LEU A 451 -4.38 2.85 -15.77
CA LEU A 451 -2.93 2.59 -15.77
C LEU A 451 -2.26 3.29 -16.95
N ILE A 452 -1.11 3.92 -16.76
CA ILE A 452 -0.32 4.55 -17.82
C ILE A 452 1.13 4.13 -17.65
N THR A 453 1.66 3.36 -18.60
CA THR A 453 2.95 2.68 -18.45
C THR A 453 3.70 2.53 -19.78
N HIS A 454 5.03 2.48 -19.71
CA HIS A 454 5.90 2.09 -20.83
C HIS A 454 6.14 0.57 -20.92
N MET A 455 5.28 -0.21 -20.27
CA MET A 455 5.29 -1.66 -20.33
C MET A 455 4.62 -2.18 -21.60
N VAL A 456 5.04 -3.35 -22.09
CA VAL A 456 4.35 -4.05 -23.18
C VAL A 456 2.94 -4.51 -22.76
N ALA A 457 1.99 -4.38 -23.67
CA ALA A 457 0.56 -4.59 -23.42
C ALA A 457 0.19 -5.93 -22.74
N PRO A 458 0.79 -7.10 -23.09
CA PRO A 458 0.44 -8.36 -22.43
C PRO A 458 0.69 -8.37 -20.91
N LEU A 459 1.79 -7.75 -20.46
CA LEU A 459 2.11 -7.65 -19.04
C LEU A 459 1.27 -6.56 -18.36
N ALA A 460 1.13 -5.39 -19.00
CA ALA A 460 0.32 -4.29 -18.50
C ALA A 460 -1.14 -4.72 -18.27
N LYS A 461 -1.68 -5.55 -19.16
CA LYS A 461 -3.01 -6.15 -19.02
C LYS A 461 -3.10 -7.04 -17.77
N CYS A 462 -2.06 -7.80 -17.42
CA CYS A 462 -2.08 -8.61 -16.19
C CYS A 462 -2.22 -7.73 -14.94
N PHE A 463 -1.52 -6.58 -14.90
CA PHE A 463 -1.68 -5.59 -13.83
C PHE A 463 -3.08 -4.98 -13.84
N ALA A 464 -3.59 -4.56 -15.01
CA ALA A 464 -4.92 -4.00 -15.16
C ALA A 464 -5.99 -4.96 -14.64
N ASP A 465 -5.93 -6.24 -15.03
CA ASP A 465 -6.85 -7.28 -14.55
C ASP A 465 -6.73 -7.48 -13.03
N TYR A 466 -5.50 -7.52 -12.50
CA TYR A 466 -5.23 -7.79 -11.08
C TYR A 466 -5.71 -6.68 -10.14
N VAL A 467 -5.47 -5.41 -10.50
CA VAL A 467 -5.95 -4.27 -9.71
C VAL A 467 -7.38 -3.88 -10.08
N GLY A 468 -7.91 -4.47 -11.15
CA GLY A 468 -9.21 -4.18 -11.76
C GLY A 468 -9.31 -2.76 -12.32
N ALA A 469 -8.28 -2.29 -13.04
CA ALA A 469 -8.31 -1.00 -13.70
C ALA A 469 -9.40 -0.96 -14.77
N ASP A 470 -10.05 0.19 -14.95
CA ASP A 470 -11.08 0.38 -15.97
C ASP A 470 -10.44 0.51 -17.37
N TYR A 471 -9.28 1.17 -17.44
CA TYR A 471 -8.51 1.41 -18.66
C TYR A 471 -7.02 1.28 -18.41
N TRP A 472 -6.24 1.04 -19.46
CA TRP A 472 -4.79 1.15 -19.43
C TRP A 472 -4.23 1.65 -20.75
N VAL A 473 -3.07 2.31 -20.67
CA VAL A 473 -2.24 2.71 -21.81
C VAL A 473 -0.86 2.10 -21.62
N SER A 474 -0.39 1.44 -22.68
CA SER A 474 0.82 0.61 -22.69
C SER A 474 1.43 0.61 -24.09
N LEU A 475 2.61 0.02 -24.23
CA LEU A 475 3.25 -0.19 -25.53
C LEU A 475 2.67 -1.41 -26.24
N TYR A 476 2.21 -1.22 -27.48
CA TYR A 476 1.65 -2.29 -28.30
C TYR A 476 2.68 -2.78 -29.32
N LEU A 477 2.90 -4.10 -29.32
CA LEU A 477 3.74 -4.78 -30.30
C LEU A 477 2.93 -4.98 -31.59
N GLU A 478 3.56 -4.74 -32.74
CA GLU A 478 2.97 -5.02 -34.04
C GLU A 478 2.86 -6.54 -34.25
N GLU A 479 1.67 -6.99 -34.62
CA GLU A 479 1.35 -8.39 -34.88
C GLU A 479 0.93 -8.57 -36.35
N LYS A 480 1.46 -9.62 -36.99
CA LYS A 480 1.03 -10.08 -38.32
C LYS A 480 0.92 -11.60 -38.30
N LYS A 481 -0.20 -12.14 -38.81
CA LYS A 481 -0.44 -13.59 -38.88
C LYS A 481 -0.12 -14.30 -37.55
N LEU A 482 -0.73 -13.89 -36.43
CA LEU A 482 -0.53 -14.45 -35.08
C LEU A 482 0.84 -14.24 -34.43
N LYS A 483 1.78 -13.59 -35.12
CA LYS A 483 3.17 -13.48 -34.67
C LYS A 483 3.60 -12.03 -34.54
N TYR A 484 4.43 -11.74 -33.54
CA TYR A 484 5.02 -10.43 -33.40
C TYR A 484 6.08 -10.18 -34.47
N THR A 485 6.10 -8.96 -35.01
CA THR A 485 7.10 -8.55 -36.00
C THR A 485 8.43 -8.09 -35.37
N GLY A 486 8.44 -7.90 -34.05
CA GLY A 486 9.54 -7.31 -33.29
C GLY A 486 9.53 -5.77 -33.29
N LYS A 487 8.46 -5.13 -33.77
CA LYS A 487 8.32 -3.66 -33.82
C LYS A 487 7.17 -3.18 -32.93
N LEU A 488 7.21 -1.92 -32.53
CA LEU A 488 6.07 -1.23 -31.91
C LEU A 488 5.10 -0.71 -32.97
N ILE A 489 3.82 -0.62 -32.61
CA ILE A 489 2.83 0.09 -33.42
C ILE A 489 3.14 1.59 -33.38
N LYS A 490 3.39 2.21 -34.56
CA LYS A 490 3.89 3.60 -34.70
C LYS A 490 3.11 4.65 -33.89
N LYS A 491 1.80 4.51 -33.75
CA LYS A 491 0.94 5.44 -32.96
C LYS A 491 1.44 5.60 -31.51
N TYR A 492 2.04 4.55 -30.94
CA TYR A 492 2.54 4.52 -29.57
C TYR A 492 4.04 4.84 -29.46
N MET A 493 4.68 5.38 -30.51
CA MET A 493 6.08 5.82 -30.41
C MET A 493 6.22 7.20 -29.77
N ASN A 494 5.17 8.03 -29.78
CA ASN A 494 5.16 9.32 -29.09
C ASN A 494 4.82 9.08 -27.60
N ASN A 495 5.83 8.63 -26.85
CA ASN A 495 5.73 8.06 -25.50
C ASN A 495 5.43 9.05 -24.36
N GLU A 496 5.02 10.27 -24.65
CA GLU A 496 4.79 11.22 -23.56
C GLU A 496 3.47 10.91 -22.84
N LYS A 497 3.55 10.46 -21.58
CA LYS A 497 2.37 10.11 -20.75
C LYS A 497 1.35 11.25 -20.69
N SER A 498 1.80 12.51 -20.66
CA SER A 498 0.94 13.70 -20.65
C SER A 498 -0.01 13.75 -21.87
N LYS A 499 0.50 13.47 -23.07
CA LYS A 499 -0.30 13.47 -24.32
C LYS A 499 -1.35 12.38 -24.30
N GLN A 500 -0.99 11.19 -23.80
CA GLN A 500 -1.90 10.06 -23.65
C GLN A 500 -3.04 10.39 -22.67
N VAL A 501 -2.73 11.06 -21.55
CA VAL A 501 -3.74 11.54 -20.60
C VAL A 501 -4.70 12.53 -21.24
N LEU A 502 -4.20 13.47 -22.04
CA LEU A 502 -5.03 14.47 -22.72
C LEU A 502 -5.94 13.83 -23.80
N GLU A 503 -5.48 12.81 -24.53
CA GLU A 503 -6.31 12.03 -25.45
C GLU A 503 -7.40 11.27 -24.68
N LEU A 504 -7.03 10.57 -23.61
CA LEU A 504 -7.99 9.85 -22.75
C LEU A 504 -9.01 10.78 -22.10
N LYS A 505 -8.62 11.99 -21.69
CA LYS A 505 -9.54 13.00 -21.16
C LYS A 505 -10.66 13.29 -22.15
N LYS A 506 -10.35 13.45 -23.43
CA LYS A 506 -11.35 13.71 -24.49
C LYS A 506 -12.30 12.52 -24.67
N ILE A 507 -11.75 11.30 -24.67
CA ILE A 507 -12.52 10.07 -24.89
C ILE A 507 -13.42 9.73 -23.68
N LEU A 508 -12.84 9.77 -22.48
CA LEU A 508 -13.48 9.31 -21.24
C LEU A 508 -14.21 10.43 -20.49
N LYS A 509 -14.09 11.67 -20.96
CA LYS A 509 -14.75 12.89 -20.44
C LYS A 509 -14.56 13.10 -18.93
N PHE A 510 -13.35 12.86 -18.42
CA PHE A 510 -13.00 13.16 -17.02
C PHE A 510 -12.38 14.55 -16.87
N GLU A 511 -12.35 15.08 -15.65
CA GLU A 511 -11.90 16.42 -15.32
C GLU A 511 -10.58 16.40 -14.53
N LEU A 512 -9.54 17.01 -15.10
CA LEU A 512 -8.19 17.05 -14.51
C LEU A 512 -8.14 17.78 -13.16
N GLY A 513 -8.96 18.80 -12.98
CA GLY A 513 -9.04 19.62 -11.77
C GLY A 513 -9.56 18.91 -10.52
N GLN A 514 -10.04 17.67 -10.65
CA GLN A 514 -10.42 16.79 -9.54
C GLN A 514 -9.77 15.41 -9.63
N SER A 515 -8.94 15.17 -10.66
CA SER A 515 -8.29 13.88 -10.89
C SER A 515 -7.00 13.71 -10.08
N PHE A 516 -6.54 12.47 -10.04
CA PHE A 516 -5.38 12.01 -9.28
C PHE A 516 -4.33 11.41 -10.20
N ALA A 517 -3.07 11.52 -9.80
CA ALA A 517 -1.99 10.81 -10.45
C ALA A 517 -0.96 10.34 -9.43
N TYR A 518 -0.46 9.14 -9.64
CA TYR A 518 0.55 8.46 -8.84
C TYR A 518 1.68 8.02 -9.76
N GLY A 519 2.90 8.43 -9.44
CA GLY A 519 4.11 8.08 -10.17
C GLY A 519 5.33 8.19 -9.26
N HIS A 520 6.50 7.83 -9.73
CA HIS A 520 7.69 7.65 -8.88
C HIS A 520 8.93 8.39 -9.37
N ASP A 521 8.99 8.75 -10.66
CA ASP A 521 10.20 9.28 -11.29
C ASP A 521 9.93 10.57 -12.08
N TYR A 522 10.95 11.04 -12.80
CA TYR A 522 10.86 12.25 -13.63
C TYR A 522 10.03 12.03 -14.90
N ASP A 523 9.90 10.80 -15.39
CA ASP A 523 9.08 10.45 -16.56
C ASP A 523 7.57 10.59 -16.25
N ASP A 524 7.19 10.40 -14.98
CA ASP A 524 5.83 10.60 -14.52
C ASP A 524 5.44 12.08 -14.33
N LEU A 525 6.41 13.01 -14.24
CA LEU A 525 6.13 14.42 -13.91
C LEU A 525 5.20 15.14 -14.90
N PRO A 526 5.35 14.99 -16.23
CA PRO A 526 4.43 15.60 -17.19
C PRO A 526 2.97 15.18 -16.95
N MET A 527 2.72 13.91 -16.60
CA MET A 527 1.38 13.41 -16.23
C MET A 527 0.93 14.00 -14.88
N LEU A 528 1.79 13.96 -13.85
CA LEU A 528 1.49 14.46 -12.51
C LEU A 528 1.13 15.96 -12.50
N LYS A 529 1.75 16.75 -13.39
CA LYS A 529 1.49 18.19 -13.52
C LYS A 529 0.10 18.51 -14.09
N LEU A 530 -0.54 17.58 -14.79
CA LEU A 530 -1.85 17.82 -15.40
C LEU A 530 -3.00 17.79 -14.39
N VAL A 531 -2.85 17.08 -13.27
CA VAL A 531 -3.93 16.81 -12.33
C VAL A 531 -3.81 17.65 -11.06
N LYS A 532 -4.92 17.81 -10.32
CA LYS A 532 -4.92 18.51 -9.03
C LYS A 532 -4.20 17.72 -7.94
N TYR A 533 -4.50 16.44 -7.81
CA TYR A 533 -3.98 15.61 -6.73
C TYR A 533 -2.82 14.74 -7.23
N LYS A 534 -1.60 15.18 -6.96
CA LYS A 534 -0.37 14.57 -7.47
C LYS A 534 0.43 13.94 -6.34
N THR A 535 0.71 12.65 -6.48
CA THR A 535 1.40 11.84 -5.47
C THR A 535 2.64 11.23 -6.08
N LEU A 536 3.78 11.45 -5.42
CA LEU A 536 5.03 10.76 -5.71
C LEU A 536 5.17 9.56 -4.77
N VAL A 537 5.25 8.37 -5.35
CA VAL A 537 5.36 7.09 -4.66
C VAL A 537 6.83 6.67 -4.64
N ASN A 538 7.36 6.36 -3.46
CA ASN A 538 8.75 5.95 -3.25
C ASN A 538 9.80 6.78 -4.04
N PRO A 539 9.70 8.13 -4.10
CA PRO A 539 10.56 8.92 -4.97
C PRO A 539 12.00 8.97 -4.44
N GLU A 540 12.95 9.04 -5.37
CA GLU A 540 14.35 9.30 -5.04
C GLU A 540 14.54 10.66 -4.34
N LYS A 541 15.67 10.84 -3.65
CA LYS A 541 15.95 12.00 -2.79
C LYS A 541 15.73 13.35 -3.50
N ASP A 542 16.19 13.49 -4.75
CA ASP A 542 16.09 14.75 -5.47
C ASP A 542 14.67 15.01 -5.98
N LEU A 543 13.96 13.98 -6.42
CA LEU A 543 12.56 14.10 -6.79
C LEU A 543 11.66 14.35 -5.57
N LYS A 544 12.01 13.84 -4.40
CA LYS A 544 11.33 14.16 -3.13
C LYS A 544 11.45 15.66 -2.79
N LYS A 545 12.63 16.28 -3.01
CA LYS A 545 12.80 17.74 -2.86
C LYS A 545 11.91 18.50 -3.86
N TYR A 546 11.91 18.05 -5.12
CA TYR A 546 11.04 18.62 -6.16
C TYR A 546 9.56 18.55 -5.76
N GLY A 547 9.10 17.37 -5.29
CA GLY A 547 7.74 17.14 -4.86
C GLY A 547 7.30 18.08 -3.75
N LYS A 548 8.12 18.23 -2.69
CA LYS A 548 7.86 19.17 -1.60
C LYS A 548 7.72 20.62 -2.09
N LYS A 549 8.57 21.05 -3.02
CA LYS A 549 8.50 22.41 -3.61
C LYS A 549 7.24 22.65 -4.44
N HIS A 550 6.67 21.59 -5.04
CA HIS A 550 5.53 21.69 -5.96
C HIS A 550 4.22 21.18 -5.37
N ASN A 551 4.13 21.03 -4.04
CA ASN A 551 2.95 20.52 -3.34
C ASN A 551 2.50 19.14 -3.83
N CYS A 552 3.45 18.26 -4.17
CA CYS A 552 3.16 16.85 -4.36
C CYS A 552 3.09 16.16 -3.01
N GLU A 553 2.09 15.29 -2.85
CA GLU A 553 2.08 14.35 -1.74
C GLU A 553 3.21 13.33 -1.92
N ILE A 554 3.91 12.98 -0.84
CA ILE A 554 4.95 11.96 -0.87
C ILE A 554 4.43 10.73 -0.14
N LEU A 555 4.39 9.60 -0.82
CA LEU A 555 3.91 8.33 -0.31
C LEU A 555 5.05 7.31 -0.27
N GLU A 556 5.45 6.89 0.94
CA GLU A 556 6.50 5.88 1.15
C GLU A 556 5.85 4.57 1.62
N ILE A 557 5.91 3.52 0.79
CA ILE A 557 5.12 2.30 0.97
C ILE A 557 5.91 1.03 1.05
#